data_AF-H8ZTN5-F1
#
_entry.id   AF-H8ZTN5-F1
#
_cell.length_a   1.000
_cell.length_b   1.000
_cell.length_c   1.000
_cell.angle_alpha   90.00
_cell.angle_beta   90.00
_cell.angle_gamma   90.00
#
_symmetry.space_group_name_H-M   'P 1'
#
loop_
_entity.id
_entity.type
_entity.pdbx_description
1 polymer ?
#
loop_
_entity_poly.entity_id
_entity_poly.type
_entity_poly.pdbx_seq_one_letter_code
_entity_poly.pdbx_strand_id
1 'polypeptide(L)'
;ADLRGKGFDNVLMVHDHALMDWIGANSYRTSHYPYAEEMLDWADEHGIVVIDETAAVGFNLSLGIGFEAGSKPKELYSEEAVNGETQQAHLQAIKELIARDKNHPSVVMWSIANEPDTRPQGAREYFAPLAEATRKLDPTRPITCVNVMFCDAHTDTISDLFDVLCLNRYYGWYVQSGDLETAEKVLEKELLAWQEKLHQPIIITEYGVDTLAGLHSMYTDMWSEEYQCAWLDMYHRVFDRVSAVVGEQV
;
A
#
# COMPACT_ATOMS: atom_id res chain seq x y z
N ALA A 1 -26.82 -10.69 11.37
CA ALA A 1 -26.44 -9.69 12.38
C ALA A 1 -26.29 -8.35 11.66
N ASP A 2 -26.69 -7.25 12.28
CA ASP A 2 -26.63 -5.90 11.66
C ASP A 2 -25.19 -5.39 11.50
N LEU A 3 -24.22 -6.03 12.15
CA LEU A 3 -22.78 -5.79 12.01
C LEU A 3 -22.12 -7.07 11.48
N ARG A 4 -21.51 -7.00 10.29
CA ARG A 4 -20.83 -8.14 9.64
C ARG A 4 -19.31 -8.15 9.83
N GLY A 5 -18.71 -7.05 10.31
CA GLY A 5 -17.26 -6.95 10.48
C GLY A 5 -16.53 -7.20 9.16
N LYS A 6 -15.53 -8.08 9.17
CA LYS A 6 -14.80 -8.52 7.95
C LYS A 6 -15.44 -9.76 7.29
N GLY A 7 -16.65 -10.15 7.68
CA GLY A 7 -17.36 -11.29 7.10
C GLY A 7 -17.86 -10.98 5.70
N PHE A 8 -17.63 -11.89 4.75
CA PHE A 8 -18.08 -11.76 3.37
C PHE A 8 -19.60 -11.60 3.25
N ASP A 9 -20.04 -10.79 2.28
CA ASP A 9 -21.44 -10.56 1.97
C ASP A 9 -21.64 -10.25 0.48
N ASN A 10 -22.45 -11.06 -0.21
CA ASN A 10 -22.69 -10.90 -1.65
C ASN A 10 -23.31 -9.54 -2.01
N VAL A 11 -24.21 -9.00 -1.19
CA VAL A 11 -24.86 -7.71 -1.49
C VAL A 11 -23.83 -6.59 -1.42
N LEU A 12 -22.95 -6.63 -0.42
CA LEU A 12 -21.86 -5.66 -0.29
C LEU A 12 -20.87 -5.79 -1.46
N MET A 13 -20.45 -7.00 -1.82
CA MET A 13 -19.58 -7.24 -2.97
C MET A 13 -20.17 -6.65 -4.26
N VAL A 14 -21.44 -6.93 -4.56
CA VAL A 14 -22.11 -6.40 -5.76
C VAL A 14 -22.19 -4.87 -5.71
N HIS A 15 -22.52 -4.30 -4.56
CA HIS A 15 -22.66 -2.86 -4.42
C HIS A 15 -21.33 -2.13 -4.59
N ASP A 16 -20.27 -2.60 -3.95
CA ASP A 16 -18.95 -1.97 -4.01
C ASP A 16 -18.36 -2.06 -5.43
N HIS A 17 -18.54 -3.18 -6.14
CA HIS A 17 -18.15 -3.28 -7.55
C HIS A 17 -18.96 -2.36 -8.47
N ALA A 18 -20.25 -2.14 -8.18
CA ALA A 18 -21.04 -1.17 -8.92
C ALA A 18 -20.56 0.27 -8.70
N LEU A 19 -20.09 0.61 -7.49
CA LEU A 19 -19.48 1.91 -7.19
C LEU A 19 -18.11 2.07 -7.87
N MET A 20 -17.28 1.03 -7.85
CA MET A 20 -15.98 1.04 -8.54
C MET A 20 -16.13 1.22 -10.06
N ASP A 21 -17.07 0.51 -10.68
CA ASP A 21 -17.41 0.70 -12.10
C ASP A 21 -17.89 2.14 -12.37
N TRP A 22 -18.81 2.65 -11.54
CA TRP A 22 -19.36 4.00 -11.69
C TRP A 22 -18.30 5.11 -11.60
N ILE A 23 -17.35 5.00 -10.67
CA ILE A 23 -16.29 6.00 -10.50
C ILE A 23 -15.16 5.84 -11.53
N GLY A 24 -15.15 4.74 -12.30
CA GLY A 24 -14.17 4.46 -13.34
C GLY A 24 -12.90 3.77 -12.84
N ALA A 25 -12.95 3.12 -11.66
CA ALA A 25 -11.83 2.36 -11.14
C ALA A 25 -11.58 1.11 -12.01
N ASN A 26 -10.32 0.93 -12.44
CA ASN A 26 -9.90 -0.24 -13.22
C ASN A 26 -9.08 -1.26 -12.40
N SER A 27 -8.71 -0.89 -11.17
CA SER A 27 -7.90 -1.73 -10.30
C SER A 27 -8.15 -1.47 -8.82
N TYR A 28 -7.78 -2.43 -7.98
CA TYR A 28 -7.67 -2.25 -6.54
C TYR A 28 -6.55 -3.14 -5.96
N ARG A 29 -6.22 -2.94 -4.68
CA ARG A 29 -5.32 -3.80 -3.89
C ARG A 29 -6.10 -4.47 -2.77
N THR A 30 -5.81 -5.73 -2.47
CA THR A 30 -6.42 -6.44 -1.33
C THR A 30 -5.76 -6.01 -0.01
N SER A 31 -5.95 -4.74 0.37
CA SER A 31 -5.16 -4.07 1.39
C SER A 31 -5.07 -4.84 2.71
N HIS A 32 -3.84 -5.25 3.03
CA HIS A 32 -3.34 -5.79 4.28
C HIS A 32 -3.79 -7.20 4.66
N TYR A 33 -4.47 -7.91 3.77
CA TYR A 33 -4.81 -9.32 3.92
C TYR A 33 -5.40 -9.88 2.63
N PRO A 34 -5.24 -11.20 2.37
CA PRO A 34 -5.92 -11.86 1.26
C PRO A 34 -7.44 -11.70 1.40
N TYR A 35 -8.12 -11.22 0.36
CA TYR A 35 -9.58 -11.08 0.35
C TYR A 35 -10.26 -12.45 0.10
N ALA A 36 -11.59 -12.48 0.20
CA ALA A 36 -12.39 -13.64 -0.20
C ALA A 36 -12.21 -13.91 -1.70
N GLU A 37 -12.11 -15.18 -2.10
CA GLU A 37 -11.82 -15.59 -3.49
C GLU A 37 -12.92 -15.15 -4.46
N GLU A 38 -14.15 -14.99 -4.00
CA GLU A 38 -15.26 -14.45 -4.79
C GLU A 38 -14.97 -13.04 -5.35
N MET A 39 -14.15 -12.24 -4.68
CA MET A 39 -13.72 -10.94 -5.19
C MET A 39 -12.78 -11.09 -6.41
N LEU A 40 -11.91 -12.10 -6.40
CA LEU A 40 -10.98 -12.38 -7.50
C LEU A 40 -11.68 -13.05 -8.66
N ASP A 41 -12.63 -13.97 -8.40
CA ASP A 41 -13.52 -14.52 -9.42
C ASP A 41 -14.30 -13.40 -10.13
N TRP A 42 -14.84 -12.43 -9.37
CA TRP A 42 -15.53 -11.28 -9.94
C TRP A 42 -14.58 -10.42 -10.77
N ALA A 43 -13.38 -10.13 -10.27
CA ALA A 43 -12.38 -9.36 -10.98
C ALA A 43 -11.95 -10.04 -12.29
N ASP A 44 -11.80 -11.36 -12.30
CA ASP A 44 -11.54 -12.15 -13.52
C ASP A 44 -12.69 -12.03 -14.53
N GLU A 45 -13.94 -12.15 -14.06
CA GLU A 45 -15.13 -12.08 -14.92
C GLU A 45 -15.31 -10.69 -15.55
N HIS A 46 -14.95 -9.63 -14.83
CA HIS A 46 -15.17 -8.25 -15.24
C HIS A 46 -13.91 -7.54 -15.77
N GLY A 47 -12.75 -8.20 -15.74
CA GLY A 47 -11.48 -7.64 -16.21
C GLY A 47 -10.93 -6.53 -15.31
N ILE A 48 -11.13 -6.62 -14.00
CA ILE A 48 -10.57 -5.69 -13.01
C ILE A 48 -9.16 -6.16 -12.63
N VAL A 49 -8.21 -5.23 -12.55
CA VAL A 49 -6.82 -5.50 -12.20
C VAL A 49 -6.64 -5.54 -10.68
N VAL A 50 -5.92 -6.53 -10.16
CA VAL A 50 -5.72 -6.70 -8.71
C VAL A 50 -4.24 -6.79 -8.35
N ILE A 51 -3.83 -5.97 -7.38
CA ILE A 51 -2.60 -6.17 -6.61
C ILE A 51 -2.97 -7.02 -5.39
N ASP A 52 -2.47 -8.24 -5.34
CA ASP A 52 -2.85 -9.20 -4.30
C ASP A 52 -1.80 -9.20 -3.19
N GLU A 53 -2.26 -9.02 -1.95
CA GLU A 53 -1.44 -8.67 -0.80
C GLU A 53 -1.58 -9.67 0.35
N THR A 54 -0.45 -9.99 0.98
CA THR A 54 -0.43 -10.85 2.18
C THR A 54 -0.98 -10.10 3.41
N ALA A 55 -1.12 -10.81 4.53
CA ALA A 55 -1.47 -10.19 5.81
C ALA A 55 -0.28 -9.51 6.54
N ALA A 56 0.87 -9.38 5.90
CA ALA A 56 2.10 -8.85 6.49
C ALA A 56 2.10 -7.33 6.61
N VAL A 57 1.29 -6.80 7.53
CA VAL A 57 1.22 -5.39 7.91
C VAL A 57 1.69 -5.19 9.35
N GLY A 58 2.23 -4.00 9.67
CA GLY A 58 2.60 -3.66 11.04
C GLY A 58 3.99 -4.14 11.48
N PHE A 59 4.85 -4.55 10.53
CA PHE A 59 6.29 -4.71 10.74
C PHE A 59 7.00 -3.37 10.94
N ASN A 60 6.48 -2.56 11.85
CA ASN A 60 6.80 -1.15 11.99
C ASN A 60 6.38 -0.64 13.38
N LEU A 61 7.36 -0.22 14.18
CA LEU A 61 7.12 0.29 15.54
C LEU A 61 6.94 1.82 15.58
N SER A 62 7.13 2.49 14.44
CA SER A 62 7.25 3.95 14.32
C SER A 62 6.00 4.65 13.79
N LEU A 63 4.96 3.89 13.40
CA LEU A 63 3.76 4.43 12.75
C LEU A 63 2.88 5.31 13.66
N GLY A 64 2.90 5.10 14.98
CA GLY A 64 2.05 5.84 15.92
C GLY A 64 0.54 5.60 15.76
N ILE A 65 0.14 4.64 14.92
CA ILE A 65 -1.23 4.17 14.74
C ILE A 65 -1.41 2.75 15.30
N GLY A 66 -2.63 2.40 15.67
CA GLY A 66 -2.97 1.13 16.34
C GLY A 66 -3.07 1.27 17.86
N PHE A 67 -3.20 0.13 18.55
CA PHE A 67 -3.35 0.11 20.00
C PHE A 67 -1.98 0.02 20.68
N GLU A 68 -1.54 1.13 21.28
CA GLU A 68 -0.29 1.17 22.05
C GLU A 68 -0.55 0.72 23.50
N ALA A 69 -0.15 -0.50 23.83
CA ALA A 69 -0.16 -1.00 25.19
C ALA A 69 1.20 -1.58 25.57
N GLY A 70 1.77 -1.06 26.66
CA GLY A 70 3.07 -1.48 27.18
C GLY A 70 4.26 -0.88 26.41
N SER A 71 5.42 -1.52 26.57
CA SER A 71 6.67 -1.07 25.96
C SER A 71 6.89 -1.80 24.64
N LYS A 72 7.28 -1.05 23.60
CA LYS A 72 7.70 -1.63 22.32
C LYS A 72 9.13 -2.20 22.45
N PRO A 73 9.47 -3.30 21.74
CA PRO A 73 10.84 -3.76 21.60
C PRO A 73 11.75 -2.64 21.11
N LYS A 74 13.04 -2.70 21.48
CA LYS A 74 13.96 -1.62 21.10
C LYS A 74 14.40 -1.73 19.65
N GLU A 75 14.64 -2.96 19.20
CA GLU A 75 15.06 -3.28 17.83
C GLU A 75 13.99 -4.14 17.16
N LEU A 76 13.49 -3.70 16.01
CA LEU A 76 12.41 -4.38 15.29
C LEU A 76 12.84 -5.77 14.80
N TYR A 77 13.97 -5.87 14.11
CA TYR A 77 14.51 -7.15 13.61
C TYR A 77 15.47 -7.74 14.63
N SER A 78 14.94 -8.58 15.50
CA SER A 78 15.63 -9.14 16.65
C SER A 78 14.90 -10.38 17.16
N GLU A 79 15.58 -11.18 17.98
CA GLU A 79 14.97 -12.38 18.59
C GLU A 79 13.75 -12.06 19.47
N GLU A 80 13.63 -10.83 20.00
CA GLU A 80 12.51 -10.38 20.85
C GLU A 80 11.27 -9.93 20.06
N ALA A 81 11.41 -9.61 18.77
CA ALA A 81 10.37 -9.02 17.95
C ALA A 81 10.20 -9.76 16.63
N VAL A 82 10.89 -9.31 15.56
CA VAL A 82 10.86 -9.94 14.23
C VAL A 82 12.09 -10.83 14.07
N ASN A 83 11.89 -12.14 14.24
CA ASN A 83 12.94 -13.14 14.26
C ASN A 83 12.82 -14.15 13.10
N GLY A 84 13.65 -15.20 13.12
CA GLY A 84 13.63 -16.24 12.09
C GLY A 84 12.31 -17.00 11.97
N GLU A 85 11.62 -17.26 13.09
CA GLU A 85 10.29 -17.88 13.07
C GLU A 85 9.25 -16.97 12.41
N THR A 86 9.36 -15.67 12.66
CA THR A 86 8.51 -14.65 12.03
C THR A 86 8.72 -14.63 10.51
N GLN A 87 9.97 -14.71 10.05
CA GLN A 87 10.30 -14.80 8.62
C GLN A 87 9.73 -16.08 7.99
N GLN A 88 9.77 -17.22 8.70
CA GLN A 88 9.18 -18.47 8.21
C GLN A 88 7.65 -18.42 8.14
N ALA A 89 7.00 -17.81 9.13
CA ALA A 89 5.54 -17.60 9.11
C ALA A 89 5.14 -16.67 7.96
N HIS A 90 5.90 -15.61 7.72
CA HIS A 90 5.70 -14.71 6.58
C HIS A 90 5.87 -15.45 5.25
N LEU A 91 6.93 -16.24 5.09
CA LEU A 91 7.11 -17.08 3.91
C LEU A 91 5.95 -18.07 3.71
N GLN A 92 5.42 -18.63 4.79
CA GLN A 92 4.27 -19.53 4.73
C GLN A 92 3.01 -18.80 4.25
N ALA A 93 2.76 -17.58 4.73
CA ALA A 93 1.64 -16.75 4.26
C ALA A 93 1.76 -16.42 2.75
N ILE A 94 2.97 -16.09 2.28
CA ILE A 94 3.25 -15.87 0.84
C ILE A 94 2.94 -17.14 0.03
N LYS A 95 3.40 -18.31 0.51
CA LYS A 95 3.14 -19.59 -0.17
C LYS A 95 1.65 -19.89 -0.28
N GLU A 96 0.89 -19.64 0.78
CA GLU A 96 -0.55 -19.91 0.81
C GLU A 96 -1.32 -18.98 -0.11
N LEU A 97 -1.02 -17.67 -0.10
CA LEU A 97 -1.59 -16.69 -1.04
C LEU A 97 -1.34 -17.11 -2.49
N ILE A 98 -0.08 -17.30 -2.87
CA ILE A 98 0.27 -17.67 -4.25
C ILE A 98 -0.33 -19.03 -4.63
N ALA A 99 -0.34 -20.00 -3.71
CA ALA A 99 -0.92 -21.31 -3.99
C ALA A 99 -2.41 -21.24 -4.32
N ARG A 100 -3.16 -20.35 -3.62
CA ARG A 100 -4.57 -20.06 -3.87
C ARG A 100 -4.75 -19.31 -5.18
N ASP A 101 -4.02 -18.21 -5.38
CA ASP A 101 -4.41 -17.17 -6.35
C ASP A 101 -3.63 -17.14 -7.66
N LYS A 102 -2.57 -17.96 -7.80
CA LYS A 102 -1.73 -18.03 -9.01
C LYS A 102 -2.49 -18.20 -10.34
N ASN A 103 -3.72 -18.72 -10.32
CA ASN A 103 -4.51 -18.98 -11.51
C ASN A 103 -5.50 -17.84 -11.85
N HIS A 104 -5.69 -16.84 -10.98
CA HIS A 104 -6.54 -15.69 -11.26
C HIS A 104 -5.84 -14.74 -12.26
N PRO A 105 -6.39 -14.53 -13.47
CA PRO A 105 -5.84 -13.56 -14.42
C PRO A 105 -5.94 -12.10 -13.96
N SER A 106 -6.90 -11.75 -13.09
CA SER A 106 -7.02 -10.42 -12.50
C SER A 106 -5.81 -10.03 -11.66
N VAL A 107 -5.19 -11.00 -10.98
CA VAL A 107 -3.99 -10.77 -10.17
C VAL A 107 -2.81 -10.50 -11.09
N VAL A 108 -2.27 -9.29 -11.04
CA VAL A 108 -1.13 -8.88 -11.88
C VAL A 108 0.17 -8.73 -11.11
N MET A 109 0.12 -8.62 -9.77
CA MET A 109 1.30 -8.36 -8.94
C MET A 109 1.08 -8.85 -7.51
N TRP A 110 2.15 -9.35 -6.89
CA TRP A 110 2.15 -9.77 -5.48
C TRP A 110 2.74 -8.67 -4.58
N SER A 111 1.98 -8.19 -3.60
CA SER A 111 2.48 -7.35 -2.51
C SER A 111 2.83 -8.21 -1.31
N ILE A 112 4.12 -8.31 -1.00
CA ILE A 112 4.56 -9.22 0.07
C ILE A 112 4.30 -8.66 1.46
N ALA A 113 4.28 -7.33 1.62
CA ALA A 113 4.06 -6.65 2.90
C ALA A 113 3.64 -5.19 2.70
N ASN A 114 3.05 -4.61 3.75
CA ASN A 114 2.67 -3.20 3.78
C ASN A 114 3.37 -2.44 4.90
N GLU A 115 4.01 -1.33 4.51
CA GLU A 115 4.63 -0.33 5.37
C GLU A 115 5.59 -0.88 6.45
N PRO A 116 6.51 -1.81 6.13
CA PRO A 116 7.54 -2.18 7.10
C PRO A 116 8.48 -1.00 7.38
N ASP A 117 9.02 -0.92 8.58
CA ASP A 117 10.13 0.00 8.87
C ASP A 117 11.43 -0.61 8.33
N THR A 118 12.02 0.03 7.32
CA THR A 118 13.19 -0.49 6.59
C THR A 118 14.49 0.18 7.01
N ARG A 119 14.44 1.12 7.97
CA ARG A 119 15.61 1.84 8.49
C ARG A 119 16.44 1.01 9.46
N PRO A 120 15.85 0.17 10.36
CA PRO A 120 16.63 -0.64 11.28
C PRO A 120 17.55 -1.64 10.56
N GLN A 121 18.67 -1.96 11.18
CA GLN A 121 19.52 -3.06 10.73
C GLN A 121 18.71 -4.37 10.72
N GLY A 122 18.97 -5.22 9.73
CA GLY A 122 18.27 -6.51 9.58
C GLY A 122 17.05 -6.45 8.67
N ALA A 123 16.51 -5.27 8.33
CA ALA A 123 15.38 -5.15 7.41
C ALA A 123 15.66 -5.84 6.06
N ARG A 124 16.79 -5.51 5.43
CA ARG A 124 17.18 -6.14 4.16
C ARG A 124 17.44 -7.65 4.28
N GLU A 125 18.07 -8.08 5.37
CA GLU A 125 18.32 -9.50 5.65
C GLU A 125 17.03 -10.29 5.85
N TYR A 126 16.00 -9.63 6.40
CA TYR A 126 14.66 -10.19 6.55
C TYR A 126 13.90 -10.27 5.21
N PHE A 127 13.93 -9.22 4.38
CA PHE A 127 13.12 -9.16 3.16
C PHE A 127 13.75 -9.81 1.93
N ALA A 128 15.08 -9.82 1.79
CA ALA A 128 15.74 -10.39 0.60
C ALA A 128 15.41 -11.88 0.35
N PRO A 129 15.45 -12.77 1.37
CA PRO A 129 15.07 -14.18 1.16
C PRO A 129 13.60 -14.36 0.76
N LEU A 130 12.71 -13.50 1.27
CA LEU A 130 11.28 -13.53 0.95
C LEU A 130 11.03 -13.10 -0.50
N ALA A 131 11.67 -12.02 -0.95
CA ALA A 131 11.59 -11.57 -2.34
C ALA A 131 12.09 -12.66 -3.31
N GLU A 132 13.24 -13.28 -3.02
CA GLU A 132 13.77 -14.39 -3.82
C GLU A 132 12.85 -15.61 -3.84
N ALA A 133 12.28 -15.99 -2.70
CA ALA A 133 11.39 -17.13 -2.60
C ALA A 133 10.07 -16.88 -3.35
N THR A 134 9.52 -15.66 -3.27
CA THR A 134 8.29 -15.25 -3.96
C THR A 134 8.44 -15.41 -5.47
N ARG A 135 9.55 -14.92 -6.04
CA ARG A 135 9.87 -15.08 -7.49
C ARG A 135 10.02 -16.55 -7.91
N LYS A 136 10.50 -17.43 -7.02
CA LYS A 136 10.61 -18.87 -7.29
C LYS A 136 9.25 -19.57 -7.22
N LEU A 137 8.32 -19.07 -6.41
CA LEU A 137 6.96 -19.62 -6.27
C LEU A 137 6.09 -19.25 -7.47
N ASP A 138 6.15 -17.99 -7.92
CA ASP A 138 5.50 -17.53 -9.15
C ASP A 138 6.44 -16.59 -9.94
N PRO A 139 7.10 -17.09 -10.99
CA PRO A 139 7.96 -16.27 -11.84
C PRO A 139 7.17 -15.50 -12.92
N THR A 140 5.84 -15.62 -12.97
CA THR A 140 5.02 -15.05 -14.04
C THR A 140 4.53 -13.63 -13.76
N ARG A 141 4.59 -13.19 -12.49
CA ARG A 141 4.10 -11.89 -12.03
C ARG A 141 5.18 -11.09 -11.31
N PRO A 142 5.20 -9.75 -11.46
CA PRO A 142 6.00 -8.86 -10.63
C PRO A 142 5.70 -8.97 -9.14
N ILE A 143 6.65 -8.55 -8.32
CA ILE A 143 6.52 -8.46 -6.86
C ILE A 143 6.80 -7.04 -6.37
N THR A 144 6.13 -6.65 -5.29
CA THR A 144 6.31 -5.37 -4.61
C THR A 144 6.28 -5.54 -3.08
N CYS A 145 6.74 -4.50 -2.39
CA CYS A 145 6.58 -4.30 -0.95
C CYS A 145 6.20 -2.83 -0.77
N VAL A 146 5.02 -2.58 -0.20
CA VAL A 146 4.44 -1.23 -0.16
C VAL A 146 5.19 -0.39 0.88
N ASN A 147 5.72 0.76 0.44
CA ASN A 147 6.67 1.58 1.19
C ASN A 147 5.99 2.71 1.97
N VAL A 148 6.37 2.82 3.26
CA VAL A 148 5.90 3.86 4.19
C VAL A 148 6.60 5.19 3.96
N MET A 149 5.88 6.30 4.15
CA MET A 149 6.34 7.65 3.82
C MET A 149 7.65 8.12 4.50
N PHE A 150 7.97 7.61 5.68
CA PHE A 150 9.18 8.03 6.41
C PHE A 150 10.42 7.20 6.04
N CYS A 151 10.26 6.12 5.27
CA CYS A 151 11.34 5.41 4.60
C CYS A 151 11.45 5.95 3.16
N ASP A 152 11.81 7.23 3.06
CA ASP A 152 11.91 7.97 1.80
C ASP A 152 13.02 7.44 0.88
N ALA A 153 13.13 8.00 -0.33
CA ALA A 153 14.11 7.60 -1.34
C ALA A 153 15.55 7.53 -0.81
N HIS A 154 15.92 8.34 0.18
CA HIS A 154 17.29 8.38 0.71
C HIS A 154 17.51 7.44 1.91
N THR A 155 16.45 6.93 2.53
CA THR A 155 16.53 6.14 3.77
C THR A 155 16.05 4.71 3.61
N ASP A 156 15.21 4.41 2.62
CA ASP A 156 14.82 3.04 2.28
C ASP A 156 16.02 2.18 1.82
N THR A 157 16.00 0.91 2.28
CA THR A 157 17.10 -0.05 2.10
C THR A 157 16.70 -1.32 1.35
N ILE A 158 15.44 -1.46 0.93
CA ILE A 158 14.92 -2.73 0.38
C ILE A 158 14.26 -2.61 -1.00
N SER A 159 13.93 -1.42 -1.49
CA SER A 159 13.09 -1.28 -2.69
C SER A 159 13.72 -1.88 -3.96
N ASP A 160 15.05 -1.94 -4.04
CA ASP A 160 15.77 -2.55 -5.17
C ASP A 160 15.59 -4.07 -5.29
N LEU A 161 15.01 -4.73 -4.28
CA LEU A 161 14.70 -6.16 -4.31
C LEU A 161 13.42 -6.47 -5.11
N PHE A 162 12.59 -5.46 -5.36
CA PHE A 162 11.25 -5.56 -5.94
C PHE A 162 11.20 -5.01 -7.37
N ASP A 163 10.10 -5.27 -8.08
CA ASP A 163 9.97 -4.92 -9.50
C ASP A 163 9.27 -3.58 -9.73
N VAL A 164 8.29 -3.26 -8.89
CA VAL A 164 7.45 -2.07 -8.95
C VAL A 164 7.49 -1.37 -7.60
N LEU A 165 7.70 -0.06 -7.62
CA LEU A 165 7.72 0.76 -6.42
C LEU A 165 6.30 1.17 -6.05
N CYS A 166 5.78 0.64 -4.95
CA CYS A 166 4.49 1.04 -4.41
C CYS A 166 4.69 1.97 -3.22
N LEU A 167 4.13 3.18 -3.29
CA LEU A 167 4.32 4.23 -2.27
C LEU A 167 2.99 4.60 -1.62
N ASN A 168 3.01 4.68 -0.28
CA ASN A 168 1.95 5.31 0.50
C ASN A 168 2.42 6.70 0.93
N ARG A 169 1.71 7.77 0.54
CA ARG A 169 2.15 9.15 0.78
C ARG A 169 1.02 10.05 1.26
N TYR A 170 1.37 10.88 2.25
CA TYR A 170 0.44 11.69 3.03
C TYR A 170 0.99 13.10 3.31
N TYR A 171 1.83 13.63 2.41
CA TYR A 171 2.23 15.05 2.42
C TYR A 171 1.00 15.93 2.30
N GLY A 172 0.90 16.95 3.16
CA GLY A 172 -0.31 17.76 3.33
C GLY A 172 -1.20 17.27 4.48
N TRP A 173 -1.02 16.04 4.95
CA TRP A 173 -1.80 15.47 6.05
C TRP A 173 -0.98 15.30 7.33
N TYR A 174 -0.14 14.26 7.40
CA TYR A 174 0.67 13.97 8.60
C TYR A 174 1.87 14.90 8.75
N VAL A 175 2.36 15.43 7.64
CA VAL A 175 3.43 16.44 7.57
C VAL A 175 3.00 17.50 6.57
N GLN A 176 3.48 18.74 6.76
CA GLN A 176 2.95 19.91 6.04
C GLN A 176 1.42 20.02 6.19
N SER A 177 0.89 19.67 7.37
CA SER A 177 -0.55 19.57 7.64
C SER A 177 -1.30 20.84 7.22
N GLY A 178 -2.20 20.73 6.24
CA GLY A 178 -2.98 21.85 5.71
C GLY A 178 -2.26 22.74 4.69
N ASP A 179 -0.97 22.54 4.42
CA ASP A 179 -0.15 23.34 3.50
C ASP A 179 0.04 22.60 2.17
N LEU A 180 -0.91 22.80 1.24
CA LEU A 180 -0.90 22.16 -0.08
C LEU A 180 0.27 22.64 -0.94
N GLU A 181 0.66 23.92 -0.85
CA GLU A 181 1.73 24.49 -1.67
C GLU A 181 3.11 23.91 -1.33
N THR A 182 3.37 23.64 -0.06
CA THR A 182 4.61 22.98 0.36
C THR A 182 4.51 21.48 0.14
N ALA A 183 3.36 20.85 0.42
CA ALA A 183 3.16 19.42 0.18
C ALA A 183 3.39 19.03 -1.27
N GLU A 184 2.90 19.83 -2.23
CA GLU A 184 3.10 19.61 -3.67
C GLU A 184 4.59 19.55 -4.05
N LYS A 185 5.39 20.49 -3.53
CA LYS A 185 6.83 20.54 -3.78
C LYS A 185 7.57 19.35 -3.18
N VAL A 186 7.16 18.93 -1.99
CA VAL A 186 7.79 17.78 -1.30
C VAL A 186 7.45 16.49 -2.05
N LEU A 187 6.18 16.30 -2.43
CA LEU A 187 5.72 15.13 -3.19
C LEU A 187 6.46 15.02 -4.53
N GLU A 188 6.46 16.06 -5.35
CA GLU A 188 7.13 16.03 -6.66
C GLU A 188 8.63 15.76 -6.51
N LYS A 189 9.29 16.43 -5.56
CA LYS A 189 10.71 16.22 -5.29
C LYS A 189 11.00 14.78 -4.88
N GLU A 190 10.18 14.17 -4.03
CA GLU A 190 10.39 12.79 -3.59
C GLU A 190 10.16 11.80 -4.74
N LEU A 191 9.08 11.97 -5.53
CA LEU A 191 8.79 11.10 -6.66
C LEU A 191 9.90 11.14 -7.72
N LEU A 192 10.46 12.32 -8.01
CA LEU A 192 11.61 12.45 -8.90
C LEU A 192 12.88 11.81 -8.31
N ALA A 193 13.09 11.89 -6.99
CA ALA A 193 14.20 11.21 -6.33
C ALA A 193 14.09 9.68 -6.42
N TRP A 194 12.88 9.12 -6.28
CA TRP A 194 12.61 7.71 -6.50
C TRP A 194 12.82 7.29 -7.96
N GLN A 195 12.31 8.09 -8.91
CA GLN A 195 12.50 7.86 -10.34
C GLN A 195 13.99 7.80 -10.72
N GLU A 196 14.82 8.70 -10.17
CA GLU A 196 16.27 8.70 -10.40
C GLU A 196 16.97 7.54 -9.69
N LYS A 197 16.57 7.19 -8.47
CA LYS A 197 17.21 6.13 -7.68
C LYS A 197 17.04 4.74 -8.31
N LEU A 198 15.83 4.40 -8.75
CA LEU A 198 15.48 3.03 -9.12
C LEU A 198 15.11 2.84 -10.59
N HIS A 199 14.65 3.90 -11.28
CA HIS A 199 14.09 3.81 -12.63
C HIS A 199 13.00 2.73 -12.78
N GLN A 200 12.27 2.44 -11.70
CA GLN A 200 11.14 1.49 -11.67
C GLN A 200 9.82 2.22 -11.95
N PRO A 201 8.78 1.51 -12.43
CA PRO A 201 7.42 2.02 -12.43
C PRO A 201 6.96 2.30 -10.99
N ILE A 202 6.28 3.43 -10.79
CA ILE A 202 5.79 3.88 -9.49
C ILE A 202 4.26 3.81 -9.48
N ILE A 203 3.70 3.15 -8.47
CA ILE A 203 2.27 3.17 -8.17
C ILE A 203 2.08 3.83 -6.81
N ILE A 204 1.17 4.79 -6.72
CA ILE A 204 0.78 5.35 -5.44
C ILE A 204 -0.37 4.51 -4.90
N THR A 205 -0.04 3.62 -3.95
CA THR A 205 -0.97 2.61 -3.42
C THR A 205 -1.85 3.12 -2.30
N GLU A 206 -1.46 4.22 -1.65
CA GLU A 206 -2.31 4.96 -0.72
C GLU A 206 -2.00 6.45 -0.81
N TYR A 207 -3.04 7.26 -1.00
CA TYR A 207 -2.99 8.70 -0.85
C TYR A 207 -4.40 9.19 -0.47
N GLY A 208 -4.54 9.76 0.72
CA GLY A 208 -5.83 10.25 1.18
C GLY A 208 -5.74 11.11 2.44
N VAL A 209 -6.87 11.71 2.79
CA VAL A 209 -7.02 12.53 4.00
C VAL A 209 -8.31 12.16 4.70
N ASP A 210 -8.31 12.15 6.03
CA ASP A 210 -9.55 11.97 6.77
C ASP A 210 -10.52 13.11 6.45
N THR A 211 -11.77 12.75 6.18
CA THR A 211 -12.81 13.67 5.73
C THR A 211 -14.13 13.34 6.41
N LEU A 212 -14.75 14.33 7.06
CA LEU A 212 -16.05 14.15 7.68
C LEU A 212 -17.16 14.50 6.69
N ALA A 213 -17.96 13.49 6.29
CA ALA A 213 -19.11 13.72 5.43
C ALA A 213 -20.07 14.77 6.03
N GLY A 214 -20.39 15.80 5.24
CA GLY A 214 -21.17 16.97 5.63
C GLY A 214 -20.39 18.10 6.32
N LEU A 215 -19.08 17.94 6.57
CA LEU A 215 -18.23 19.03 7.06
C LEU A 215 -17.73 19.86 5.87
N HIS A 216 -18.26 21.07 5.76
CA HIS A 216 -17.87 22.04 4.73
C HIS A 216 -17.06 23.19 5.31
N SER A 217 -16.11 23.72 4.53
CA SER A 217 -15.30 24.87 4.90
C SER A 217 -15.00 25.77 3.71
N MET A 218 -15.35 27.06 3.85
CA MET A 218 -14.96 28.10 2.88
C MET A 218 -13.44 28.32 2.81
N TYR A 219 -12.70 27.83 3.81
CA TYR A 219 -11.25 27.97 3.89
C TYR A 219 -10.50 26.79 3.28
N THR A 220 -11.21 25.72 2.88
CA THR A 220 -10.59 24.49 2.36
C THR A 220 -9.53 23.96 3.33
N ASP A 221 -9.92 23.71 4.59
CA ASP A 221 -9.04 23.24 5.66
C ASP A 221 -9.31 21.77 6.04
N MET A 222 -8.33 21.16 6.71
CA MET A 222 -8.32 19.73 7.06
C MET A 222 -9.66 19.23 7.61
N TRP A 223 -10.01 17.98 7.28
CA TRP A 223 -11.28 17.31 7.60
C TRP A 223 -12.50 17.73 6.76
N SER A 224 -12.46 18.85 6.04
CA SER A 224 -13.56 19.28 5.16
C SER A 224 -13.59 18.52 3.83
N GLU A 225 -14.78 18.38 3.25
CA GLU A 225 -14.97 17.82 1.90
C GLU A 225 -14.18 18.60 0.85
N GLU A 226 -14.14 19.93 0.98
CA GLU A 226 -13.38 20.79 0.06
C GLU A 226 -11.87 20.51 0.14
N TYR A 227 -11.33 20.21 1.34
CA TYR A 227 -9.93 19.87 1.49
C TYR A 227 -9.58 18.53 0.87
N GLN A 228 -10.44 17.52 1.02
CA GLN A 228 -10.26 16.23 0.33
C GLN A 228 -10.16 16.43 -1.17
N CYS A 229 -11.08 17.21 -1.76
CA CYS A 229 -11.08 17.50 -3.19
C CYS A 229 -9.81 18.23 -3.62
N ALA A 230 -9.43 19.30 -2.93
CA ALA A 230 -8.25 20.11 -3.27
C ALA A 230 -6.94 19.34 -3.07
N TRP A 231 -6.87 18.48 -2.06
CA TRP A 231 -5.70 17.65 -1.78
C TRP A 231 -5.52 16.54 -2.82
N LEU A 232 -6.60 15.84 -3.20
CA LEU A 232 -6.57 14.84 -4.27
C LEU A 232 -6.15 15.46 -5.60
N ASP A 233 -6.75 16.61 -5.97
CA ASP A 233 -6.39 17.35 -7.18
C ASP A 233 -4.91 17.77 -7.20
N MET A 234 -4.35 18.15 -6.04
CA MET A 234 -2.93 18.45 -5.92
C MET A 234 -2.05 17.22 -6.21
N TYR A 235 -2.40 16.05 -5.68
CA TYR A 235 -1.67 14.81 -5.95
C TYR A 235 -1.75 14.45 -7.44
N HIS A 236 -2.93 14.50 -8.06
CA HIS A 236 -3.13 14.25 -9.49
C HIS A 236 -2.25 15.16 -10.36
N ARG A 237 -2.21 16.47 -10.08
CA ARG A 237 -1.35 17.43 -10.79
C ARG A 237 0.14 17.10 -10.67
N VAL A 238 0.59 16.48 -9.59
CA VAL A 238 1.98 16.03 -9.45
C VAL A 238 2.21 14.74 -10.25
N PHE A 239 1.29 13.78 -10.17
CA PHE A 239 1.40 12.52 -10.89
C PHE A 239 1.53 12.73 -12.41
N ASP A 240 0.72 13.64 -12.97
CA ASP A 240 0.76 14.03 -14.39
C ASP A 240 2.12 14.58 -14.85
N ARG A 241 2.98 15.05 -13.93
CA ARG A 241 4.30 15.62 -14.23
C ARG A 241 5.45 14.62 -14.10
N VAL A 242 5.22 13.47 -13.48
CA VAL A 242 6.26 12.48 -13.19
C VAL A 242 6.04 11.24 -14.06
N SER A 243 6.88 11.09 -15.09
CA SER A 243 6.73 10.02 -16.10
C SER A 243 6.82 8.59 -15.55
N ALA A 244 7.41 8.41 -14.37
CA ALA A 244 7.53 7.10 -13.73
C ALA A 244 6.25 6.67 -13.01
N VAL A 245 5.31 7.59 -12.72
CA VAL A 245 4.03 7.25 -12.11
C VAL A 245 3.15 6.59 -13.15
N VAL A 246 2.72 5.35 -12.87
CA VAL A 246 1.92 4.51 -13.77
C VAL A 246 0.62 4.03 -13.15
N GLY A 247 0.34 4.38 -11.90
CA GLY A 247 -0.88 3.99 -11.21
C GLY A 247 -1.14 4.79 -9.94
N GLU A 248 -2.42 4.91 -9.61
CA GLU A 248 -2.94 5.60 -8.44
C GLU A 248 -4.10 4.76 -7.86
N GLN A 249 -4.05 4.47 -6.56
CA GLN A 249 -5.12 3.79 -5.83
C GLN A 249 -5.65 4.72 -4.73
N VAL A 250 -6.92 5.09 -4.85
CA VAL A 250 -7.68 5.95 -3.90
C VAL A 250 -8.58 5.08 -3.05
#